data_AF-U7FVJ6-F1
#
_entry.id   AF-U7FVJ6-F1
#
_cell.length_a   1.000
_cell.length_b   1.000
_cell.length_c   1.000
_cell.angle_alpha   90.00
_cell.angle_beta   90.00
_cell.angle_gamma   90.00
#
_symmetry.space_group_name_H-M   'P 1'
#
loop_
_entity.id
_entity.type
_entity.pdbx_description
1 polymer ?
#
loop_
_entity_poly.entity_id
_entity_poly.type
_entity_poly.pdbx_seq_one_letter_code
_entity_poly.pdbx_strand_id
1 'polypeptide(L)'
;MCAKPVGRQIWWLADVIDHWDKLQMASFATIDGKEVPYQQGGVTGLLHPEDLLRRFGLETTELAPGQAMLCGTLPVIGGVRPAETFRMVLTDPVRGRSLEHAYNVETLSVIK
;
A
#
# COMPACT_ATOMS: atom_id res chain seq x y z
N MET A 1 -13.75 -10.46 8.42
CA MET A 1 -12.74 -9.54 9.01
C MET A 1 -11.38 -10.15 8.75
N CYS A 2 -10.39 -9.38 8.32
CA CYS A 2 -9.01 -9.85 8.13
C CYS A 2 -8.03 -8.98 8.91
N ALA A 3 -6.84 -9.53 9.19
CA ALA A 3 -5.72 -8.73 9.66
C ALA A 3 -5.33 -7.68 8.62
N LYS A 4 -4.53 -6.68 9.01
CA LYS A 4 -3.90 -5.71 8.10
C LYS A 4 -2.42 -6.05 7.98
N PRO A 5 -2.01 -6.82 6.95
CA PRO A 5 -0.61 -7.18 6.78
C PRO A 5 0.24 -5.94 6.55
N VAL A 6 1.44 -5.91 7.14
CA VAL A 6 2.41 -4.82 6.98
C VAL A 6 3.74 -5.44 6.56
N GLY A 7 4.39 -4.82 5.57
CA GLY A 7 5.70 -5.24 5.10
C GLY A 7 6.79 -5.14 6.18
N ARG A 8 7.88 -5.88 5.99
CA ARG A 8 9.02 -5.90 6.93
C ARG A 8 10.00 -4.75 6.74
N GLN A 9 9.88 -4.02 5.64
CA GLN A 9 10.76 -2.94 5.24
C GLN A 9 9.98 -1.62 5.23
N ILE A 10 10.66 -0.56 5.63
CA ILE A 10 10.12 0.80 5.66
C ILE A 10 11.14 1.76 5.07
N TRP A 11 10.65 2.87 4.53
CA TRP A 11 11.47 4.02 4.17
C TRP A 11 11.14 5.18 5.11
N TRP A 12 12.11 6.04 5.35
CA TRP A 12 11.84 7.32 5.98
C TRP A 12 11.00 8.18 5.05
N LEU A 13 9.96 8.83 5.57
CA LEU A 13 9.14 9.73 4.76
C LEU A 13 9.98 10.87 4.16
N ALA A 14 10.90 11.43 4.95
CA ALA A 14 11.83 12.47 4.54
C ALA A 14 12.72 12.06 3.35
N ASP A 15 12.97 10.77 3.14
CA ASP A 15 13.69 10.35 1.95
C ASP A 15 12.83 10.63 0.71
N VAL A 16 11.54 10.29 0.74
CA VAL A 16 10.72 10.20 -0.49
C VAL A 16 9.79 11.39 -0.70
N ILE A 17 9.54 12.22 0.31
CA ILE A 17 8.50 13.25 0.27
C ILE A 17 8.73 14.28 -0.86
N ASP A 18 9.99 14.68 -1.10
CA ASP A 18 10.36 15.65 -2.14
C ASP A 18 10.07 15.17 -3.57
N HIS A 19 9.89 13.86 -3.75
CA HIS A 19 9.54 13.25 -5.03
C HIS A 19 8.40 12.25 -4.91
N TRP A 20 7.51 12.45 -3.94
CA TRP A 20 6.40 11.56 -3.64
C TRP A 20 5.61 11.20 -4.90
N ASP A 21 5.30 12.19 -5.73
CA ASP A 21 4.48 12.03 -6.93
C ASP A 21 5.10 11.13 -8.01
N LYS A 22 6.39 10.82 -7.90
CA LYS A 22 7.08 9.89 -8.82
C LYS A 22 6.95 8.43 -8.39
N LEU A 23 6.60 8.17 -7.13
CA LEU A 23 6.50 6.80 -6.63
C LEU A 23 5.40 6.02 -7.34
N GLN A 24 5.69 4.76 -7.66
CA GLN A 24 4.78 3.87 -8.37
C GLN A 24 4.38 2.71 -7.48
N MET A 25 3.09 2.37 -7.46
CA MET A 25 2.54 1.26 -6.71
C MET A 25 1.93 0.23 -7.67
N ALA A 26 2.19 -1.05 -7.40
CA ALA A 26 1.55 -2.15 -8.08
C ALA A 26 1.22 -3.26 -7.08
N SER A 27 0.12 -3.96 -7.30
CA SER A 27 -0.21 -5.18 -6.59
C SER A 27 -0.72 -6.25 -7.55
N PHE A 28 -0.54 -7.48 -7.13
CA PHE A 28 -0.83 -8.67 -7.91
C PHE A 28 -1.56 -9.68 -7.02
N ALA A 29 -2.53 -10.36 -7.60
CA ALA A 29 -3.30 -11.39 -6.94
C ALA A 29 -3.13 -12.71 -7.69
N THR A 30 -2.92 -13.80 -6.98
CA THR A 30 -2.99 -15.14 -7.56
C THR A 30 -4.44 -15.63 -7.49
N ILE A 31 -5.06 -15.86 -8.64
CA ILE A 31 -6.45 -16.32 -8.80
C ILE A 31 -6.44 -17.49 -9.78
N ASP A 32 -7.02 -18.63 -9.38
CA ASP A 32 -7.02 -19.87 -10.16
C ASP A 32 -5.59 -20.29 -10.57
N GLY A 33 -4.64 -20.17 -9.63
CA GLY A 33 -3.23 -20.46 -9.85
C GLY A 33 -2.48 -19.49 -10.79
N LYS A 34 -3.07 -18.37 -11.19
CA LYS A 34 -2.45 -17.37 -12.08
C LYS A 34 -2.27 -16.03 -11.39
N GLU A 35 -1.04 -15.49 -11.41
CA GLU A 35 -0.79 -14.13 -10.96
C GLU A 35 -1.34 -13.13 -11.98
N VAL A 36 -2.20 -12.23 -11.53
CA VAL A 36 -2.82 -11.18 -12.34
C VAL A 36 -2.63 -9.81 -11.68
N PRO A 37 -2.50 -8.72 -12.47
CA PRO A 37 -2.50 -7.36 -11.93
C PRO A 37 -3.79 -7.08 -11.15
N TYR A 38 -3.65 -6.53 -9.94
CA TYR A 38 -4.77 -6.22 -9.05
C TYR A 38 -4.95 -4.71 -8.87
N GLN A 39 -3.87 -3.96 -8.66
CA GLN A 39 -3.85 -2.50 -8.67
C GLN A 39 -2.56 -2.03 -9.35
N GLN A 40 -2.60 -0.88 -10.01
CA GLN A 40 -1.41 -0.29 -10.62
C GLN A 40 -1.60 1.22 -10.81
N GLY A 41 -0.59 2.01 -10.47
CA GLY A 41 -0.58 3.45 -10.71
C GLY A 41 0.43 4.20 -9.84
N GLY A 42 0.52 5.51 -10.06
CA GLY A 42 1.29 6.40 -9.19
C GLY A 42 0.61 6.59 -7.83
N VAL A 43 1.39 6.90 -6.79
CA VAL A 43 0.83 7.26 -5.47
C VAL A 43 0.02 8.57 -5.51
N THR A 44 0.09 9.33 -6.61
CA THR A 44 -0.73 10.52 -6.89
C THR A 44 -2.23 10.23 -6.99
N GLY A 45 -2.63 8.96 -7.11
CA GLY A 45 -4.03 8.55 -6.91
C GLY A 45 -4.51 8.61 -5.46
N LEU A 46 -3.62 8.93 -4.51
CA LEU A 46 -3.87 9.07 -3.08
C LEU A 46 -3.65 10.53 -2.65
N LEU A 47 -4.14 10.90 -1.46
CA LEU A 47 -3.79 12.20 -0.87
C LEU A 47 -2.30 12.23 -0.52
N HIS A 48 -1.65 13.37 -0.80
CA HIS A 48 -0.27 13.61 -0.40
C HIS A 48 -0.14 13.48 1.14
N PRO A 49 0.94 12.89 1.69
CA PRO A 49 1.09 12.69 3.13
C PRO A 49 0.94 13.97 3.95
N GLU A 50 1.49 15.08 3.48
CA GLU A 50 1.36 16.40 4.12
C GLU A 50 -0.11 16.86 4.20
N ASP A 51 -0.85 16.73 3.11
CA ASP A 51 -2.26 17.11 3.07
C ASP A 51 -3.10 16.19 3.94
N LEU A 52 -2.80 14.90 3.95
CA LEU A 52 -3.51 13.91 4.75
C LEU A 52 -3.32 14.17 6.25
N LEU A 53 -2.09 14.42 6.70
CA LEU A 53 -1.79 14.71 8.11
C LEU A 53 -2.35 16.07 8.54
N ARG A 54 -2.29 17.08 7.66
CA ARG A 54 -2.95 18.38 7.90
C ARG A 54 -4.45 18.22 8.09
N ARG A 55 -5.12 17.44 7.23
CA ARG A 55 -6.56 17.13 7.35
C ARG A 55 -6.89 16.33 8.60
N PHE A 56 -5.95 15.54 9.10
CA PHE A 56 -6.08 14.83 10.37
C PHE A 56 -5.94 15.77 11.59
N GLY A 57 -5.47 17.00 11.39
CA GLY A 57 -5.33 18.03 12.43
C GLY A 57 -3.91 18.16 12.99
N LEU A 58 -2.90 17.74 12.23
CA LEU A 58 -1.49 17.89 12.62
C LEU A 58 -0.86 19.08 11.90
N GLU A 59 -0.09 19.87 12.65
CA GLU A 59 0.65 21.03 12.13
C GLU A 59 1.94 20.62 11.40
N THR A 60 2.45 19.42 11.68
CA THR A 60 3.67 18.86 11.10
C THR A 60 3.38 17.55 10.38
N THR A 61 4.19 17.23 9.38
CA THR A 61 4.09 15.98 8.60
C THR A 61 4.75 14.82 9.36
N GLU A 62 4.37 14.64 10.62
CA GLU A 62 4.95 13.65 11.52
C GLU A 62 3.88 12.99 12.38
N LEU A 63 4.10 11.73 12.76
CA LEU A 63 3.25 10.99 13.68
C LEU A 63 4.00 10.72 14.98
N ALA A 64 3.29 10.71 16.10
CA ALA A 64 3.89 10.35 17.38
C ALA A 64 4.30 8.86 17.40
N PRO A 65 5.30 8.46 18.21
CA PRO A 65 5.69 7.06 18.35
C PRO A 65 4.48 6.16 18.65
N GLY A 66 4.41 5.03 17.96
CA GLY A 66 3.31 4.06 18.10
C GLY A 66 2.07 4.34 17.25
N GLN A 67 2.08 5.42 16.46
CA GLN A 67 1.01 5.72 15.51
C GLN A 67 1.34 5.27 14.08
N ALA A 68 0.30 4.91 13.34
CA ALA A 68 0.38 4.65 11.91
C ALA A 68 -0.88 5.18 11.24
N MET A 69 -0.71 5.72 10.04
CA MET A 69 -1.82 6.19 9.20
C MET A 69 -1.85 5.39 7.91
N LEU A 70 -3.03 4.87 7.56
CA LEU A 70 -3.25 4.16 6.30
C LEU A 70 -3.74 5.16 5.26
N CYS A 71 -2.92 5.44 4.25
CA CYS A 71 -3.13 6.56 3.31
C CYS A 71 -4.09 6.27 2.15
N GLY A 72 -4.99 5.30 2.30
CA GLY A 72 -5.90 4.86 1.26
C GLY A 72 -5.33 3.79 0.32
N THR A 73 -6.00 3.59 -0.81
CA THR A 73 -5.66 2.53 -1.77
C THR A 73 -6.00 2.95 -3.19
N LEU A 74 -5.29 2.39 -4.18
CA LEU A 74 -5.59 2.63 -5.59
C LEU A 74 -6.85 1.88 -6.03
N PRO A 75 -7.52 2.30 -7.12
CA PRO A 75 -8.63 1.55 -7.69
C PRO A 75 -8.22 0.11 -8.06
N VAL A 76 -9.07 -0.86 -7.70
CA VAL A 76 -8.86 -2.26 -8.04
C VAL A 76 -9.25 -2.52 -9.49
N ILE A 77 -8.35 -3.15 -10.25
CA ILE A 77 -8.57 -3.53 -11.65
C ILE A 77 -9.58 -4.67 -11.69
N GLY A 78 -10.77 -4.44 -12.24
CA GLY A 78 -11.81 -5.47 -12.38
C GLY A 78 -12.56 -5.83 -11.08
N GLY A 79 -12.47 -4.97 -10.06
CA GLY A 79 -13.22 -5.13 -8.81
C GLY A 79 -12.57 -6.07 -7.79
N VAL A 80 -13.09 -6.02 -6.56
CA VAL A 80 -12.56 -6.80 -5.42
C VAL A 80 -12.86 -8.29 -5.61
N ARG A 81 -11.82 -9.13 -5.52
CA ARG A 81 -11.93 -10.57 -5.74
C ARG A 81 -11.10 -11.34 -4.70
N PRO A 82 -11.56 -12.51 -4.24
CA PRO A 82 -10.73 -13.42 -3.46
C PRO A 82 -9.47 -13.80 -4.24
N ALA A 83 -8.38 -14.05 -3.52
CA ALA A 83 -7.10 -14.46 -4.08
C ALA A 83 -6.45 -15.47 -3.14
N GLU A 84 -5.61 -16.34 -3.68
CA GLU A 84 -4.80 -17.32 -2.93
C GLU A 84 -3.55 -16.64 -2.32
N THR A 85 -3.01 -15.67 -3.04
CA THR A 85 -1.82 -14.91 -2.65
C THR A 85 -1.97 -13.48 -3.10
N PHE A 86 -1.45 -12.55 -2.31
CA PHE A 86 -1.42 -11.14 -2.64
C PHE A 86 0.01 -10.61 -2.51
N ARG A 87 0.51 -9.97 -3.56
CA ARG A 87 1.84 -9.38 -3.63
C ARG A 87 1.72 -7.89 -3.93
N MET A 88 2.55 -7.07 -3.31
CA MET A 88 2.56 -5.62 -3.50
C MET A 88 3.97 -5.09 -3.60
N VAL A 89 4.12 -4.03 -4.39
CA VAL A 89 5.37 -3.34 -4.66
C VAL A 89 5.13 -1.85 -4.63
N LEU A 90 5.97 -1.12 -3.88
CA LEU A 90 6.12 0.33 -3.99
C LEU A 90 7.52 0.62 -4.53
N THR A 91 7.61 1.31 -5.66
CA THR A 91 8.85 1.60 -6.38
C THR A 91 9.19 3.08 -6.27
N ASP A 92 10.42 3.38 -5.86
CA ASP A 92 11.05 4.70 -5.94
C ASP A 92 11.98 4.74 -7.16
N PRO A 93 11.53 5.25 -8.32
CA PRO A 93 12.34 5.31 -9.52
C PRO A 93 13.47 6.35 -9.42
N VAL A 94 13.39 7.31 -8.50
CA VAL A 94 14.42 8.34 -8.31
C VAL A 94 15.65 7.76 -7.63
N ARG A 95 15.45 6.84 -6.67
CA ARG A 95 16.54 6.14 -5.96
C ARG A 95 16.81 4.72 -6.43
N GLY A 96 16.03 4.19 -7.37
CA GLY A 96 16.21 2.85 -7.92
C GLY A 96 16.01 1.73 -6.88
N ARG A 97 15.02 1.87 -5.99
CA ARG A 97 14.72 0.90 -4.92
C ARG A 97 13.23 0.60 -4.83
N SER A 98 12.88 -0.54 -4.25
CA SER A 98 11.49 -0.97 -4.04
C SER A 98 11.26 -1.53 -2.64
N LEU A 99 10.06 -1.34 -2.11
CA LEU A 99 9.51 -2.13 -1.00
C LEU A 99 8.63 -3.22 -1.58
N GLU A 100 8.85 -4.46 -1.17
CA GLU A 100 8.07 -5.61 -1.63
C GLU A 100 7.52 -6.39 -0.45
N HIS A 101 6.28 -6.86 -0.59
CA HIS A 101 5.68 -7.75 0.38
C HIS A 101 4.69 -8.71 -0.30
N ALA A 102 4.58 -9.92 0.24
CA ALA A 102 3.60 -10.90 -0.20
C ALA A 102 3.10 -11.71 0.99
N TYR A 103 1.84 -12.14 0.91
CA TYR A 103 1.25 -13.06 1.88
C TYR A 103 0.25 -14.00 1.21
N ASN A 104 0.12 -15.18 1.78
CA ASN A 104 -0.92 -16.14 1.43
C ASN A 104 -2.21 -15.78 2.16
N VAL A 105 -3.34 -16.00 1.50
CA VAL A 105 -4.66 -15.76 2.06
C VAL A 105 -5.24 -17.08 2.52
N GLU A 106 -5.51 -17.17 3.82
CA GLU A 106 -6.29 -18.27 4.38
C GLU A 106 -7.75 -17.82 4.55
N THR A 107 -8.67 -18.53 3.88
CA THR A 107 -10.10 -18.23 4.00
C THR A 107 -10.63 -18.86 5.28
N LEU A 108 -11.07 -18.02 6.22
CA LEU A 108 -11.66 -18.47 7.47
C LEU A 108 -13.12 -18.91 7.28
N SER A 109 -13.51 -19.98 7.96
CA SER A 109 -14.90 -20.45 8.00
C SER A 109 -15.83 -19.40 8.61
N VAL A 110 -17.03 -19.24 8.05
CA VAL A 110 -18.08 -18.40 8.63
C VAL A 110 -18.71 -19.14 9.81
N ILE A 111 -18.53 -18.62 11.02
CA ILE A 111 -19.25 -19.10 12.20
C ILE A 111 -20.64 -18.46 12.18
N LYS A 112 -21.69 -19.28 12.26
CA LYS A 112 -23.09 -18.85 12.36
C LYS A 112 -23.52 -18.74 13.82
#